data_AF-A0A536B2J9-F1
#
_entry.id   AF-A0A536B2J9-F1
#
_cell.length_a   1.000
_cell.length_b   1.000
_cell.length_c   1.000
_cell.angle_alpha   90.00
_cell.angle_beta   90.00
_cell.angle_gamma   90.00
#
_symmetry.space_group_name_H-M   'P 1'
#
loop_
_entity.id
_entity.type
_entity.pdbx_description
1 polymer ?
#
loop_
_entity_poly.entity_id
_entity_poly.type
_entity_poly.pdbx_seq_one_letter_code
_entity_poly.pdbx_strand_id
1 'polypeptide(L)'
;MKATRPRTKGPTTKNLDIYGAKPLLWSRALKQLAAGAPGGSYWLATTNPDGRPHVAAVGALWVDGKIYFTSSIRTRKGRNLAARPDCVCSVSLTGIDIVLEGTAIRISDRPTLLRLAKRYADQGWPARVSGDAFTAEYSAPSAGPPPWNLYVLRPAIAFGVATAEPFGATRWSFRPT
;
A
#
# COMPACT_ATOMS: atom_id res chain seq x y z
N MET A 1 -31.58 4.05 8.59
CA MET A 1 -30.72 3.88 9.78
C MET A 1 -29.27 3.80 9.30
N LYS A 2 -28.40 4.77 9.66
CA LYS A 2 -26.98 4.71 9.30
C LYS A 2 -26.29 3.72 10.23
N ALA A 3 -25.80 2.60 9.69
CA ALA A 3 -24.98 1.67 10.45
C ALA A 3 -23.71 2.39 10.93
N THR A 4 -23.57 2.55 12.24
CA THR A 4 -22.36 3.08 12.86
C THR A 4 -21.23 2.09 12.59
N ARG A 5 -20.32 2.43 11.67
CA ARG A 5 -19.10 1.63 11.44
C ARG A 5 -18.40 1.47 12.80
N PRO A 6 -18.06 0.24 13.24
CA PRO A 6 -17.30 0.07 14.46
C PRO A 6 -15.99 0.85 14.32
N ARG A 7 -15.72 1.76 15.27
CA ARG A 7 -14.42 2.44 15.39
C ARG A 7 -13.40 1.35 15.68
N THR A 8 -12.72 0.86 14.66
CA THR A 8 -11.50 0.09 14.84
C THR A 8 -10.56 0.93 15.70
N LYS A 9 -10.12 0.38 16.83
CA LYS A 9 -9.09 1.03 17.65
C LYS A 9 -7.90 1.28 16.72
N GLY A 10 -7.48 2.54 16.61
CA GLY A 10 -6.34 2.93 15.80
C GLY A 10 -5.05 2.21 16.26
N PRO A 11 -3.96 2.32 15.49
CA PRO A 11 -2.72 1.67 15.88
C PRO A 11 -2.21 2.22 17.22
N THR A 12 -1.46 1.40 17.93
CA THR A 12 -0.69 1.85 19.09
C THR A 12 0.50 2.69 18.64
N THR A 13 0.93 3.66 19.46
CA THR A 13 1.91 4.69 19.08
C THR A 13 3.14 4.61 19.97
N LYS A 14 4.33 4.68 19.36
CA LYS A 14 5.61 4.92 20.02
C LYS A 14 6.26 6.16 19.40
N ASN A 15 6.61 7.15 20.23
CA ASN A 15 7.39 8.30 19.76
C ASN A 15 8.81 7.82 19.41
N LEU A 16 9.30 8.21 18.25
CA LEU A 16 10.68 8.00 17.84
C LEU A 16 11.47 9.31 17.78
N ASP A 17 10.81 10.46 17.92
CA ASP A 17 11.48 11.74 17.90
C ASP A 17 12.42 11.89 19.11
N ILE A 18 13.65 12.32 18.83
CA ILE A 18 14.72 12.50 19.83
C ILE A 18 14.97 13.97 20.17
N TYR A 19 14.22 14.90 19.58
CA TYR A 19 14.38 16.36 19.74
C TYR A 19 13.23 17.00 20.51
N GLY A 20 12.29 16.19 21.02
CA GLY A 20 11.18 16.63 21.86
C GLY A 20 9.88 16.92 21.10
N ALA A 21 9.80 16.61 19.81
CA ALA A 21 8.55 16.73 19.08
C ALA A 21 7.52 15.69 19.56
N LYS A 22 6.24 16.07 19.46
CA LYS A 22 5.13 15.17 19.81
C LYS A 22 5.02 14.04 18.77
N PRO A 23 4.50 12.86 19.15
CA PRO A 23 4.22 11.81 18.18
C PRO A 23 3.28 12.31 17.09
N LEU A 24 3.64 12.06 15.84
CA LEU A 24 2.77 12.22 14.69
C LEU A 24 1.51 11.36 14.87
N LEU A 25 0.36 11.93 14.48
CA LEU A 25 -0.91 11.22 14.46
C LEU A 25 -1.05 10.40 13.17
N TRP A 26 -1.47 9.13 13.27
CA TRP A 26 -1.76 8.30 12.09
C TRP A 26 -2.81 8.95 11.16
N SER A 27 -3.73 9.73 11.73
CA SER A 27 -4.75 10.47 10.98
C SER A 27 -4.16 11.46 9.95
N ARG A 28 -2.95 11.99 10.17
CA ARG A 28 -2.28 12.89 9.22
C ARG A 28 -1.97 12.17 7.90
N ALA A 29 -1.39 10.98 7.98
CA ALA A 29 -1.12 10.13 6.82
C ALA A 29 -2.43 9.62 6.21
N LEU A 30 -3.34 9.12 7.05
CA LEU A 30 -4.62 8.56 6.62
C LEU A 30 -5.46 9.55 5.82
N LYS A 31 -5.49 10.84 6.21
CA LYS A 31 -6.22 11.88 5.48
C LYS A 31 -5.74 12.01 4.03
N GLN A 32 -4.42 12.00 3.82
CA GLN A 32 -3.83 12.13 2.48
C GLN A 32 -4.01 10.85 1.65
N LEU A 33 -3.79 9.69 2.28
CA LEU A 33 -4.03 8.39 1.64
C LEU A 33 -5.48 8.25 1.18
N ALA A 34 -6.44 8.65 2.04
CA ALA A 34 -7.87 8.64 1.70
C ALA A 34 -8.26 9.62 0.59
N ALA A 35 -7.50 10.71 0.44
CA ALA A 35 -7.65 11.67 -0.66
C ALA A 35 -6.99 11.19 -1.98
N GLY A 36 -6.45 9.96 -2.01
CA GLY A 36 -5.79 9.40 -3.19
C GLY A 36 -4.29 9.70 -3.28
N ALA A 37 -3.68 10.21 -2.21
CA ALA A 37 -2.27 10.61 -2.17
C ALA A 37 -1.83 11.41 -3.42
N PRO A 38 -2.47 12.55 -3.72
CA PRO A 38 -2.16 13.34 -4.92
C PRO A 38 -0.68 13.74 -4.92
N GLY A 39 0.07 13.29 -5.94
CA GLY A 39 1.52 13.51 -6.06
C GLY A 39 2.40 12.52 -5.28
N GLY A 40 1.80 11.57 -4.55
CA GLY A 40 2.52 10.58 -3.78
C GLY A 40 3.00 9.41 -4.63
N SER A 41 4.26 9.02 -4.42
CA SER A 41 4.85 7.84 -5.06
C SER A 41 4.83 6.67 -4.09
N TYR A 42 4.55 5.47 -4.61
CA TYR A 42 4.54 4.22 -3.85
C TYR A 42 5.68 3.32 -4.32
N TRP A 43 6.46 2.83 -3.38
CA TRP A 43 7.52 1.86 -3.62
C TRP A 43 7.27 0.59 -2.82
N LEU A 44 7.50 -0.55 -3.45
CA LEU A 44 7.39 -1.86 -2.84
C LEU A 44 8.78 -2.49 -2.76
N ALA A 45 9.24 -2.75 -1.54
CA ALA A 45 10.39 -3.60 -1.26
C ALA A 45 9.94 -5.05 -1.05
N THR A 46 10.65 -5.96 -1.69
CA THR A 46 10.51 -7.42 -1.58
C THR A 46 11.89 -8.04 -1.45
N THR A 47 11.97 -9.29 -1.01
CA THR A 47 13.25 -9.99 -0.84
C THR A 47 13.47 -10.98 -1.98
N ASN A 48 14.62 -10.91 -2.65
CA ASN A 48 15.01 -11.89 -3.65
C ASN A 48 15.33 -13.25 -3.00
N PRO A 49 15.35 -14.35 -3.77
CA PRO A 49 15.69 -15.67 -3.25
C PRO A 49 17.06 -15.75 -2.55
N ASP A 50 18.02 -14.92 -2.96
CA ASP A 50 19.36 -14.82 -2.36
C ASP A 50 19.42 -13.87 -1.14
N GLY A 51 18.27 -13.39 -0.67
CA GLY A 51 18.17 -12.47 0.47
C GLY A 51 18.37 -10.99 0.10
N ARG A 52 18.76 -10.65 -1.12
CA ARG A 52 18.97 -9.23 -1.51
C ARG A 52 17.64 -8.46 -1.55
N PRO A 53 17.62 -7.20 -1.11
CA PRO A 53 16.44 -6.36 -1.25
C PRO A 53 16.18 -6.03 -2.72
N HIS A 54 14.91 -5.97 -3.10
CA HIS A 54 14.46 -5.51 -4.40
C HIS A 54 13.34 -4.50 -4.21
N VAL A 55 13.56 -3.25 -4.64
CA VAL A 55 12.60 -2.16 -4.55
C VAL A 55 12.13 -1.75 -5.94
N ALA A 56 10.82 -1.52 -6.12
CA ALA A 56 10.27 -0.98 -7.35
C ALA A 56 9.06 -0.09 -7.08
N ALA A 57 8.86 0.92 -7.93
CA ALA A 57 7.63 1.69 -7.94
C ALA A 57 6.42 0.80 -8.30
N VAL A 58 5.27 1.09 -7.71
CA VAL A 58 4.00 0.39 -7.98
C VAL A 58 2.85 1.37 -8.13
N GLY A 59 1.93 1.09 -9.05
CA GLY A 59 0.62 1.74 -9.05
C GLY A 59 -0.20 1.18 -7.89
N ALA A 60 -0.57 2.02 -6.94
CA ALA A 60 -1.32 1.63 -5.75
C ALA A 60 -2.61 2.43 -5.61
N LEU A 61 -3.62 1.81 -5.00
CA LEU A 61 -4.87 2.43 -4.59
C LEU A 61 -5.02 2.38 -3.09
N TRP A 62 -5.51 3.46 -2.52
CA TRP A 62 -6.10 3.45 -1.19
C TRP A 62 -7.61 3.23 -1.28
N VAL A 63 -8.10 2.10 -0.79
CA VAL A 63 -9.55 1.78 -0.79
C VAL A 63 -9.94 1.15 0.54
N ASP A 64 -10.98 1.67 1.17
CA ASP A 64 -11.54 1.14 2.43
C ASP A 64 -10.51 0.92 3.53
N GLY A 65 -9.53 1.84 3.64
CA GLY A 65 -8.50 1.78 4.68
C GLY A 65 -7.33 0.85 4.37
N LYS A 66 -7.22 0.37 3.13
CA LYS A 66 -6.20 -0.60 2.70
C LYS A 66 -5.46 -0.09 1.47
N ILE A 67 -4.19 -0.46 1.37
CA ILE A 67 -3.38 -0.27 0.17
C ILE A 67 -3.55 -1.52 -0.70
N TYR A 68 -3.97 -1.30 -1.94
CA TYR A 68 -3.98 -2.30 -2.99
C TYR A 68 -2.95 -1.91 -4.04
N PHE A 69 -2.30 -2.88 -4.66
CA PHE A 69 -1.41 -2.65 -5.79
C PHE A 69 -1.45 -3.83 -6.74
N THR A 70 -0.94 -3.64 -7.95
CA THR A 70 -0.88 -4.70 -8.95
C THR A 70 0.56 -5.10 -9.27
N SER A 71 0.75 -6.39 -9.58
CA SER A 71 2.03 -6.89 -10.05
C SER A 71 1.85 -8.11 -10.93
N SER A 72 2.57 -8.15 -12.05
CA SER A 72 2.62 -9.36 -12.88
C SER A 72 3.47 -10.42 -12.20
N ILE A 73 3.00 -11.67 -12.24
CA ILE A 73 3.75 -12.85 -11.80
C ILE A 73 5.08 -13.03 -12.54
N ARG A 74 5.24 -12.39 -13.71
CA ARG A 74 6.47 -12.44 -14.51
C ARG A 74 7.51 -11.38 -14.12
N THR A 75 7.19 -10.48 -13.18
CA THR A 75 8.17 -9.54 -12.62
C THR A 75 8.95 -10.14 -11.45
N ARG A 76 10.11 -9.55 -11.11
CA ARG A 76 10.88 -9.97 -9.94
C ARG A 76 10.07 -9.82 -8.64
N LYS A 77 9.47 -8.64 -8.40
CA LYS A 77 8.58 -8.39 -7.25
C LYS A 77 7.41 -9.40 -7.18
N GLY A 78 6.78 -9.73 -8.31
CA GLY A 78 5.68 -10.69 -8.35
C GLY A 78 6.11 -12.12 -7.98
N ARG A 79 7.26 -12.58 -8.49
CA ARG A 79 7.84 -13.88 -8.09
C ARG A 79 8.27 -13.89 -6.61
N ASN A 80 8.86 -12.79 -6.13
CA ASN A 80 9.26 -12.66 -4.75
C ASN A 80 8.03 -12.77 -3.81
N LEU A 81 6.94 -12.04 -4.10
CA LEU A 81 5.70 -12.10 -3.31
C LEU A 81 5.05 -13.48 -3.30
N ALA A 82 5.12 -14.21 -4.42
CA ALA A 82 4.58 -15.58 -4.50
C ALA A 82 5.37 -16.56 -3.62
N ALA A 83 6.67 -16.34 -3.45
CA ALA A 83 7.53 -17.18 -2.61
C ALA A 83 7.50 -16.74 -1.13
N ARG A 84 7.46 -15.43 -0.87
CA ARG A 84 7.47 -14.82 0.46
C ARG A 84 6.57 -13.57 0.47
N PRO A 85 5.49 -13.55 1.27
CA PRO A 85 4.55 -12.43 1.27
C PRO A 85 5.07 -11.20 2.01
N ASP A 86 6.15 -11.33 2.80
CA ASP A 86 6.76 -10.23 3.56
C ASP A 86 7.27 -9.14 2.62
N CYS A 87 6.86 -7.91 2.89
CA CYS A 87 7.20 -6.77 2.07
C CYS A 87 7.14 -5.47 2.88
N VAL A 88 7.72 -4.42 2.29
CA VAL A 88 7.62 -3.06 2.82
C VAL A 88 7.06 -2.17 1.73
N CYS A 89 6.01 -1.41 2.04
CA CYS A 89 5.48 -0.38 1.15
C CYS A 89 5.84 1.00 1.70
N SER A 90 6.61 1.77 0.93
CA SER A 90 6.93 3.16 1.25
C SER A 90 6.06 4.09 0.43
N VAL A 91 5.55 5.15 1.05
CA VAL A 91 4.70 6.16 0.44
C VAL A 91 5.23 7.53 0.79
N SER A 92 5.57 8.33 -0.21
CA SER A 92 5.85 9.74 0.03
C SER A 92 4.56 10.53 -0.06
N LEU A 93 4.25 11.28 1.00
CA LEU A 93 3.09 12.15 1.08
C LEU A 93 3.55 13.58 1.35
N THR A 94 2.67 14.56 1.13
CA THR A 94 3.00 15.96 1.36
C THR A 94 3.34 16.19 2.84
N GLY A 95 4.61 16.53 3.10
CA GLY A 95 5.13 16.83 4.44
C GLY A 95 5.30 15.63 5.36
N ILE A 96 5.13 14.39 4.90
CA ILE A 96 5.34 13.18 5.71
C ILE A 96 5.65 11.97 4.82
N ASP A 97 6.73 11.26 5.12
CA ASP A 97 7.02 9.98 4.47
C ASP A 97 6.60 8.83 5.39
N ILE A 98 5.99 7.80 4.79
CA ILE A 98 5.43 6.65 5.49
C ILE A 98 6.09 5.37 4.97
N VAL A 99 6.52 4.52 5.89
CA VAL A 99 7.02 3.16 5.60
C VAL A 99 6.12 2.16 6.30
N LEU A 100 5.54 1.21 5.57
CA LEU A 100 4.61 0.20 6.06
C LEU A 100 5.23 -1.19 5.91
N GLU A 101 5.53 -1.85 7.02
CA GLU A 101 6.01 -3.23 7.03
C GLU A 101 4.84 -4.18 7.23
N GLY A 102 4.81 -5.27 6.45
CA GLY A 102 3.79 -6.30 6.62
C GLY A 102 3.80 -7.33 5.50
N THR A 103 2.63 -7.87 5.19
CA THR A 103 2.48 -8.92 4.19
C THR A 103 1.56 -8.48 3.05
N ALA A 104 1.92 -8.80 1.81
CA ALA A 104 1.04 -8.64 0.66
C ALA A 104 0.25 -9.93 0.41
N ILE A 105 -1.07 -9.84 0.42
CA ILE A 105 -1.98 -10.98 0.18
C ILE A 105 -2.56 -10.86 -1.21
N ARG A 106 -2.39 -11.89 -2.04
CA ARG A 106 -3.03 -11.97 -3.37
C ARG A 106 -4.55 -12.03 -3.20
N ILE A 107 -5.25 -11.18 -3.92
CA ILE A 107 -6.70 -11.16 -4.00
C ILE A 107 -7.12 -11.78 -5.33
N SER A 108 -7.91 -12.85 -5.25
CA SER A 108 -8.47 -13.56 -6.40
C SER A 108 -10.00 -13.62 -6.39
N ASP A 109 -10.66 -13.10 -5.34
CA ASP A 109 -12.12 -13.13 -5.26
C ASP A 109 -12.75 -12.16 -6.27
N ARG A 110 -13.67 -12.68 -7.07
CA ARG A 110 -14.29 -11.96 -8.19
C ARG A 110 -14.98 -10.65 -7.76
N PRO A 111 -15.75 -10.58 -6.66
CA PRO A 111 -16.38 -9.32 -6.24
C PRO A 111 -15.38 -8.21 -5.95
N THR A 112 -14.28 -8.51 -5.25
CA THR A 112 -13.24 -7.53 -4.97
C THR A 112 -12.49 -7.12 -6.24
N LEU A 113 -12.18 -8.09 -7.11
CA LEU A 113 -11.53 -7.81 -8.40
C LEU A 113 -12.37 -6.87 -9.26
N LEU A 114 -13.68 -7.13 -9.44
CA LEU A 114 -14.57 -6.27 -10.23
C LEU A 114 -14.63 -4.85 -9.66
N ARG A 115 -14.78 -4.74 -8.34
CA ARG A 115 -14.83 -3.46 -7.64
C ARG A 115 -13.54 -2.66 -7.81
N LEU A 116 -12.37 -3.29 -7.67
CA LEU A 116 -11.07 -2.63 -7.76
C LEU A 116 -10.66 -2.34 -9.21
N ALA A 117 -11.02 -3.19 -10.17
CA ALA A 117 -10.87 -2.89 -11.59
C ALA A 117 -11.63 -1.61 -11.96
N LYS A 118 -12.89 -1.47 -11.52
CA LYS A 118 -13.65 -0.22 -11.69
C LYS A 118 -12.93 0.98 -11.06
N ARG A 119 -12.40 0.84 -9.83
CA ARG A 119 -11.66 1.92 -9.15
C ARG A 119 -10.41 2.36 -9.92
N TYR A 120 -9.65 1.42 -10.48
CA TYR A 120 -8.52 1.75 -11.35
C TYR A 120 -8.97 2.46 -12.63
N ALA A 121 -10.05 1.99 -13.26
CA ALA A 121 -10.63 2.61 -14.46
C ALA A 121 -11.11 4.03 -14.20
N ASP A 122 -11.77 4.28 -13.06
CA ASP A 122 -12.20 5.60 -12.63
C ASP A 122 -11.00 6.56 -12.39
N GLN A 123 -9.79 6.02 -12.18
CA GLN A 123 -8.53 6.78 -12.04
C GLN A 123 -7.71 6.84 -13.34
N GLY A 124 -8.26 6.36 -14.46
CA GLY A 124 -7.66 6.48 -15.78
C GLY A 124 -6.85 5.28 -16.27
N TRP A 125 -6.67 4.22 -15.46
CA TRP A 125 -6.09 2.96 -15.96
C TRP A 125 -7.20 1.96 -16.31
N PRO A 126 -7.41 1.58 -17.60
CA PRO A 126 -8.58 0.84 -18.06
C PRO A 126 -8.55 -0.66 -17.71
N ALA A 127 -8.23 -0.97 -16.46
CA ALA A 127 -8.16 -2.31 -15.91
C ALA A 127 -9.50 -3.04 -16.01
N ARG A 128 -9.42 -4.30 -16.44
CA ARG A 128 -10.55 -5.23 -16.52
C ARG A 128 -10.15 -6.54 -15.86
N VAL A 129 -11.13 -7.26 -15.32
CA VAL A 129 -10.90 -8.59 -14.75
C VAL A 129 -10.73 -9.61 -15.87
N SER A 130 -9.68 -10.43 -15.79
CA SER A 130 -9.44 -11.60 -16.64
C SER A 130 -9.03 -12.76 -15.75
N GLY A 131 -9.86 -13.80 -15.67
CA GLY A 131 -9.68 -14.88 -14.71
C GLY A 131 -9.68 -14.37 -13.27
N ASP A 132 -8.58 -14.63 -12.56
CA ASP A 132 -8.34 -14.26 -11.17
C ASP A 132 -7.39 -13.05 -11.01
N ALA A 133 -7.23 -12.26 -12.08
CA ALA A 133 -6.29 -11.14 -12.16
C ALA A 133 -6.85 -9.99 -13.03
N PHE A 134 -6.03 -8.97 -13.29
CA PHE A 134 -6.35 -7.86 -14.18
C PHE A 134 -5.62 -7.93 -15.53
N THR A 135 -6.25 -7.33 -16.54
CA THR A 135 -5.71 -7.06 -17.87
C THR A 135 -6.14 -5.68 -18.36
N ALA A 136 -5.45 -5.15 -19.37
CA ALA A 136 -5.69 -3.88 -20.03
C ALA A 136 -4.75 -3.79 -21.25
N GLU A 137 -5.01 -2.85 -22.13
CA GLU A 137 -4.19 -2.55 -23.32
C GLU A 137 -2.77 -2.09 -22.94
N TYR A 138 -2.63 -1.46 -21.78
CA TYR A 138 -1.37 -0.96 -21.24
C TYR A 138 -1.35 -1.05 -19.72
N SER A 139 -0.18 -0.83 -19.12
CA SER A 139 0.00 -0.55 -17.69
C SER A 139 1.24 0.31 -17.51
N ALA A 140 1.63 0.61 -16.26
CA ALA A 140 2.90 1.28 -16.00
C ALA A 140 4.05 0.49 -16.67
N PRO A 141 5.03 1.15 -17.33
CA PRO A 141 6.09 0.45 -18.07
C PRO A 141 6.86 -0.59 -17.24
N SER A 142 6.94 -0.41 -15.91
CA SER A 142 7.61 -1.31 -14.97
C SER A 142 6.69 -2.36 -14.30
N ALA A 143 5.40 -2.42 -14.66
CA ALA A 143 4.44 -3.38 -14.13
C ALA A 143 4.69 -4.82 -14.63
N GLY A 144 5.48 -4.96 -15.70
CA GLY A 144 5.64 -6.19 -16.46
C GLY A 144 4.40 -6.51 -17.31
N PRO A 145 4.44 -7.57 -18.13
CA PRO A 145 3.35 -7.91 -19.03
C PRO A 145 2.17 -8.62 -18.30
N PRO A 146 0.91 -8.48 -18.78
CA PRO A 146 -0.28 -9.03 -18.14
C PRO A 146 -0.36 -10.57 -18.15
N PRO A 147 -1.06 -11.24 -17.23
CA PRO A 147 -2.00 -10.66 -16.27
C PRO A 147 -1.30 -10.06 -15.04
N TRP A 148 -1.95 -9.06 -14.43
CA TRP A 148 -1.48 -8.42 -13.20
C TRP A 148 -2.33 -8.88 -12.02
N ASN A 149 -1.71 -9.57 -11.06
CA ASN A 149 -2.36 -9.96 -9.83
C ASN A 149 -2.63 -8.73 -8.96
N LEU A 150 -3.81 -8.69 -8.33
CA LEU A 150 -4.13 -7.72 -7.31
C LEU A 150 -3.60 -8.21 -5.95
N TYR A 151 -2.93 -7.33 -5.23
CA TYR A 151 -2.49 -7.57 -3.86
C TYR A 151 -3.10 -6.54 -2.92
N VAL A 152 -3.33 -6.94 -1.67
CA VAL A 152 -3.63 -6.04 -0.56
C VAL A 152 -2.51 -6.11 0.47
N LEU A 153 -2.02 -4.95 0.92
CA LEU A 153 -1.07 -4.87 2.02
C LEU A 153 -1.81 -5.01 3.36
N ARG A 154 -1.31 -5.90 4.22
CA ARG A 154 -1.67 -5.98 5.64
C ARG A 154 -0.51 -5.44 6.46
N PRO A 155 -0.53 -4.16 6.88
CA PRO A 155 0.55 -3.60 7.67
C PRO A 155 0.51 -4.15 9.09
N ALA A 156 1.68 -4.54 9.60
CA ALA A 156 1.90 -4.85 11.01
C ALA A 156 2.51 -3.64 11.74
N ILE A 157 3.41 -2.92 11.06
CA ILE A 157 4.11 -1.75 11.59
C ILE A 157 4.06 -0.64 10.54
N ALA A 158 3.96 0.59 10.99
CA ALA A 158 4.28 1.76 10.17
C ALA A 158 5.29 2.66 10.88
N PHE A 159 6.11 3.33 10.08
CA PHE A 159 6.96 4.42 10.50
C PHE A 159 6.54 5.67 9.73
N GLY A 160 6.56 6.82 10.41
CA GLY A 160 6.35 8.11 9.79
C GLY A 160 7.42 9.08 10.21
N VAL A 161 7.95 9.83 9.25
CA VAL A 161 8.89 10.92 9.48
C VAL A 161 8.31 12.16 8.80
N ALA A 162 8.10 13.23 9.56
CA ALA A 162 7.58 14.47 9.02
C ALA A 162 8.69 15.25 8.32
N THR A 163 8.47 15.62 7.06
CA THR A 163 9.34 16.48 6.27
C THR A 163 8.91 17.96 6.30
N ALA A 164 7.77 18.24 6.96
CA ALA A 164 7.26 19.58 7.23
C ALA A 164 6.50 19.61 8.56
N GLU A 165 6.29 20.82 9.10
CA GLU A 165 5.58 21.02 10.35
C GLU A 165 4.16 20.41 10.38
N PRO A 166 3.67 19.94 11.56
CA PRO A 166 4.46 19.73 12.76
C PRO A 166 5.48 18.60 12.57
N PHE A 167 6.72 18.81 13.01
CA PHE A 167 7.77 17.80 12.88
C PHE A 167 7.55 16.62 13.84
N GLY A 168 8.31 15.55 13.63
CA GLY A 168 8.34 14.38 14.49
C GLY A 168 8.64 13.09 13.74
N ALA A 169 8.86 12.03 14.50
CA ALA A 169 8.97 10.67 14.00
C ALA A 169 8.17 9.72 14.89
N THR A 170 7.39 8.81 14.28
CA THR A 170 6.50 7.91 15.01
C THR A 170 6.54 6.51 14.45
N ARG A 171 6.51 5.52 15.34
CA ARG A 171 6.17 4.14 15.01
C ARG A 171 4.73 3.85 15.43
N TRP A 172 3.94 3.31 14.50
CA TRP A 172 2.61 2.77 14.74
C TRP A 172 2.64 1.25 14.65
N SER A 173 1.90 0.57 15.53
CA SER A 173 1.73 -0.89 15.46
C SER A 173 0.26 -1.26 15.36
N PHE A 174 -0.05 -2.06 14.35
CA PHE A 174 -1.39 -2.54 14.04
C PHE A 174 -1.58 -3.92 14.66
N ARG A 175 -2.75 -4.16 15.25
CA ARG A 175 -3.10 -5.51 15.69
C ARG A 175 -3.41 -6.37 14.47
N PRO A 176 -3.02 -7.65 14.46
CA PRO A 176 -3.52 -8.59 13.47
C PRO A 176 -5.05 -8.55 13.48
N THR A 177 -5.64 -8.37 12.30
CA THR A 177 -7.09 -8.47 12.07
C THR A 177 -7.46 -9.88 11.67
#